data_AF-A0A7C1VPT3-F1
#
_entry.id   AF-A0A7C1VPT3-F1
#
_cell.length_a   1.000
_cell.length_b   1.000
_cell.length_c   1.000
_cell.angle_alpha   90.00
_cell.angle_beta   90.00
_cell.angle_gamma   90.00
#
_symmetry.space_group_name_H-M   'P 1'
#
loop_
_entity.id
_entity.type
_entity.pdbx_description
1 polymer ?
#
loop_
_entity_poly.entity_id
_entity_poly.type
_entity_poly.pdbx_seq_one_letter_code
_entity_poly.pdbx_strand_id
1 'polypeptide(L)'
;MRKVKGTLPEKYKNKGVLEIYDDLGASVRYYYGSTTDISSPKTYIKFEHTERVKVREVRKNNDIHVTYETPIGQLRGKKRLGEWGTSWHYVEHPVKSISDLRILECMLKSTKARFDYEFYKEAENKVGRRGVIQFYWERGPFQRLLLEYMGVENTV
;
A
#
# COMPACT_ATOMS: atom_id res chain seq x y z
N MET A 1 14.41 -12.92 -9.44
CA MET A 1 14.33 -12.30 -10.79
C MET A 1 13.37 -11.12 -10.71
N ARG A 2 13.69 -9.97 -11.33
CA ARG A 2 12.82 -8.78 -11.31
C ARG A 2 12.72 -8.17 -12.71
N LYS A 3 11.49 -7.90 -13.17
CA LYS A 3 11.23 -7.21 -14.45
C LYS A 3 11.95 -5.86 -14.53
N VAL A 4 11.91 -5.08 -13.45
CA VAL A 4 12.55 -3.75 -13.36
C VAL A 4 14.09 -3.81 -13.48
N LYS A 5 14.70 -4.95 -13.17
CA LYS A 5 16.16 -5.15 -13.29
C LYS A 5 16.57 -5.73 -14.64
N GLY A 6 15.63 -6.02 -15.55
CA GLY A 6 15.92 -6.73 -16.80
C GLY A 6 16.44 -8.16 -16.59
N THR A 7 16.30 -8.72 -15.38
CA THR A 7 16.86 -10.05 -15.00
C THR A 7 15.87 -11.19 -15.22
N LEU A 8 14.83 -10.96 -16.02
CA LEU A 8 13.91 -12.04 -16.41
C LEU A 8 14.57 -12.86 -17.53
N PRO A 9 14.50 -14.21 -17.47
CA PRO A 9 14.86 -15.07 -18.59
C PRO A 9 14.16 -14.64 -19.87
N GLU A 10 14.81 -14.83 -21.02
CA GLU A 10 14.31 -14.37 -22.32
C GLU A 10 12.86 -14.81 -22.58
N LYS A 11 12.55 -16.07 -22.25
CA LYS A 11 11.21 -16.66 -22.40
C LYS A 11 10.10 -15.96 -21.61
N TYR A 12 10.43 -15.10 -20.65
CA TYR A 12 9.49 -14.39 -19.77
C TYR A 12 9.45 -12.87 -19.97
N LYS A 13 10.30 -12.28 -20.82
CA LYS A 13 10.37 -10.81 -20.96
C LYS A 13 9.03 -10.19 -21.37
N ASN A 14 8.27 -10.88 -22.22
CA ASN A 14 6.99 -10.43 -22.75
C ASN A 14 5.78 -11.12 -22.11
N LYS A 15 5.99 -12.00 -21.12
CA LYS A 15 4.90 -12.69 -20.42
C LYS A 15 4.38 -11.86 -19.24
N GLY A 16 3.07 -11.88 -19.04
CA GLY A 16 2.41 -11.43 -17.82
C GLY A 16 2.65 -12.41 -16.66
N VAL A 17 2.38 -11.96 -15.44
CA VAL A 17 2.63 -12.78 -14.23
C VAL A 17 1.83 -14.09 -14.24
N LEU A 18 0.59 -14.08 -14.77
CA LEU A 18 -0.25 -15.28 -14.85
C LEU A 18 0.29 -16.30 -15.86
N GLU A 19 0.80 -15.85 -17.01
CA GLU A 19 1.41 -16.73 -18.00
C GLU A 19 2.72 -17.34 -17.49
N ILE A 20 3.44 -16.62 -16.62
CA ILE A 20 4.62 -17.17 -15.94
C ILE A 20 4.20 -18.25 -14.94
N TYR A 21 3.11 -18.06 -14.20
CA TYR A 21 2.56 -19.11 -13.33
C TYR A 21 2.16 -20.36 -14.12
N ASP A 22 1.51 -20.19 -15.29
CA ASP A 22 1.13 -21.29 -16.16
C ASP A 22 2.35 -22.07 -16.67
N ASP A 23 3.39 -21.37 -17.15
CA ASP A 23 4.64 -21.98 -17.64
C ASP A 23 5.38 -22.77 -16.56
N LEU A 24 5.32 -22.28 -15.31
CA LEU A 24 5.97 -22.90 -14.16
C LEU A 24 5.14 -24.02 -13.51
N GLY A 25 3.89 -24.23 -13.92
CA GLY A 25 2.97 -25.14 -13.24
C GLY A 25 2.72 -24.75 -11.78
N ALA A 26 2.79 -23.45 -11.46
CA ALA A 26 2.76 -22.93 -10.10
C ALA A 26 1.42 -22.23 -9.79
N SER A 27 0.97 -22.32 -8.54
CA SER A 27 -0.25 -21.65 -8.08
C SER A 27 -0.07 -20.14 -7.94
N VAL A 28 -1.10 -19.37 -8.30
CA VAL A 28 -1.15 -17.91 -8.08
C VAL A 28 -1.25 -17.61 -6.58
N ARG A 29 -0.37 -16.75 -6.06
CA ARG A 29 -0.39 -16.32 -4.66
C ARG A 29 -1.24 -15.07 -4.44
N TYR A 30 -0.87 -13.94 -5.05
CA TYR A 30 -1.62 -12.68 -4.98
C TYR A 30 -1.79 -12.10 -6.39
N TYR A 31 -2.96 -11.56 -6.70
CA TYR A 31 -3.23 -10.98 -8.01
C TYR A 31 -4.05 -9.68 -7.94
N TYR A 32 -3.39 -8.55 -7.69
CA TYR A 32 -4.03 -7.23 -7.66
C TYR A 32 -4.04 -6.54 -9.04
N GLY A 33 -4.22 -7.31 -10.13
CA GLY A 33 -4.14 -6.78 -11.49
C GLY A 33 -2.77 -6.22 -11.86
N SER A 34 -2.73 -5.27 -12.80
CA SER A 34 -1.51 -4.66 -13.34
C SER A 34 -1.12 -3.33 -12.68
N THR A 35 -1.56 -3.07 -11.45
CA THR A 35 -1.37 -1.76 -10.82
C THR A 35 0.11 -1.45 -10.59
N THR A 36 0.53 -0.27 -11.04
CA THR A 36 1.93 0.19 -11.07
C THR A 36 2.29 1.12 -9.91
N ASP A 37 1.29 1.57 -9.13
CA ASP A 37 1.55 2.47 -8.01
C ASP A 37 1.93 1.67 -6.75
N ILE A 38 3.23 1.66 -6.46
CA ILE A 38 3.78 1.00 -5.27
C ILE A 38 3.59 1.85 -4.00
N SER A 39 3.34 3.16 -4.14
CA SER A 39 3.24 4.08 -3.00
C SER A 39 1.93 3.89 -2.23
N SER A 40 0.88 3.51 -2.95
CA SER A 40 -0.42 3.12 -2.42
C SER A 40 -0.96 1.96 -3.25
N PRO A 41 -0.54 0.70 -2.94
CA PRO A 41 -0.97 -0.45 -3.74
C PRO A 41 -2.48 -0.60 -3.66
N LYS A 42 -3.14 -0.62 -4.81
CA LYS A 42 -4.58 -0.86 -4.87
C LYS A 42 -4.86 -2.28 -4.39
N THR A 43 -5.62 -2.42 -3.32
CA THR A 43 -6.14 -3.70 -2.84
C THR A 43 -7.64 -3.80 -3.10
N TYR A 44 -8.26 -4.93 -2.76
CA TYR A 44 -9.72 -5.07 -2.80
C TYR A 44 -10.41 -4.35 -1.63
N ILE A 45 -9.65 -3.70 -0.73
CA ILE A 45 -10.19 -2.93 0.38
C ILE A 45 -9.79 -1.47 0.15
N LYS A 46 -10.78 -0.58 0.14
CA LYS A 46 -10.58 0.86 0.06
C LYS A 46 -10.81 1.47 1.44
N PHE A 47 -9.86 2.30 1.85
CA PHE A 47 -9.99 3.13 3.02
C PHE A 47 -10.31 4.55 2.58
N GLU A 48 -11.41 5.08 3.09
CA GLU A 48 -11.86 6.44 2.83
C GLU A 48 -11.97 7.20 4.13
N HIS A 49 -11.74 8.50 4.08
CA HIS A 49 -11.94 9.38 5.22
C HIS A 49 -13.20 10.23 4.98
N THR A 50 -13.90 10.62 6.06
CA THR A 50 -14.99 11.61 5.96
C THR A 50 -14.49 12.91 5.33
N GLU A 51 -15.37 13.69 4.69
CA GLU A 51 -15.02 14.90 3.91
C GLU A 51 -14.12 15.92 4.62
N ARG A 52 -14.13 15.94 5.95
CA ARG A 52 -13.34 16.87 6.77
C ARG A 52 -11.89 16.42 7.00
N VAL A 53 -11.53 15.20 6.62
CA VAL A 53 -10.17 14.65 6.75
C VAL A 53 -9.65 14.34 5.35
N LYS A 54 -8.46 14.87 5.03
CA LYS A 54 -7.83 14.70 3.72
C LYS A 54 -6.45 14.10 3.90
N VAL A 55 -6.13 13.12 3.06
CA VAL A 55 -4.78 12.56 2.96
C VAL A 55 -4.21 12.98 1.62
N ARG A 56 -3.05 13.65 1.67
CA ARG A 56 -2.32 14.07 0.47
C ARG A 56 -0.96 13.41 0.45
N GLU A 57 -0.64 12.81 -0.69
CA GLU A 57 0.71 12.32 -0.96
C GLU A 57 1.30 13.11 -2.13
N VAL A 58 2.48 13.69 -1.93
CA VAL A 58 3.20 14.45 -2.96
C VAL A 58 4.57 13.83 -3.14
N ARG A 59 4.78 13.22 -4.31
CA ARG A 59 6.08 12.67 -4.69
C ARG A 59 7.03 13.79 -5.14
N LYS A 60 8.22 13.82 -4.53
CA LYS A 60 9.35 14.67 -4.92
C LYS A 60 10.60 13.79 -5.02
N ASN A 61 11.07 13.54 -6.24
CA ASN A 61 12.16 12.60 -6.51
C ASN A 61 11.86 11.19 -5.96
N ASN A 62 12.70 10.72 -5.02
CA ASN A 62 12.56 9.44 -4.32
C ASN A 62 11.78 9.53 -3.01
N ASP A 63 11.38 10.74 -2.60
CA ASP A 63 10.62 10.94 -1.37
C ASP A 63 9.14 11.17 -1.70
N ILE A 64 8.27 10.69 -0.81
CA ILE A 64 6.82 10.89 -0.86
C ILE A 64 6.43 11.57 0.45
N HIS A 65 6.04 12.83 0.36
CA HIS A 65 5.55 13.60 1.49
C HIS A 65 4.09 13.26 1.73
N VAL A 66 3.76 12.83 2.94
CA VAL A 66 2.40 12.47 3.35
C VAL A 66 1.89 13.51 4.33
N THR A 67 0.75 14.12 4.02
CA THR A 67 0.08 15.07 4.89
C THR A 67 -1.32 14.56 5.20
N TYR A 68 -1.62 14.40 6.48
CA TYR A 68 -2.98 14.17 7.00
C TYR A 68 -3.52 15.51 7.49
N GLU A 69 -4.53 16.04 6.81
CA GLU A 69 -5.24 17.26 7.20
C GLU A 69 -6.51 16.86 7.95
N THR A 70 -6.66 17.34 9.19
CA THR A 70 -7.85 17.12 10.02
C THR A 70 -8.39 18.47 10.54
N PRO A 71 -9.63 18.53 11.06
CA PRO A 71 -10.16 19.75 11.66
C PRO A 71 -9.40 20.28 12.86
N ILE A 72 -8.64 19.43 13.54
CA ILE A 72 -7.94 19.77 14.80
C ILE A 72 -6.42 19.89 14.63
N GLY A 73 -5.90 19.74 13.41
CA GLY A 73 -4.47 19.84 13.13
C GLY A 73 -4.02 19.01 11.93
N GLN A 74 -2.71 19.00 11.69
CA GLN A 74 -2.09 18.28 10.59
C GLN A 74 -0.98 17.36 11.07
N LEU A 75 -0.89 16.17 10.51
CA LEU A 75 0.28 15.27 10.66
C LEU A 75 1.06 15.25 9.35
N ARG A 76 2.39 15.27 9.45
CA ARG A 76 3.27 15.25 8.27
C ARG A 76 4.34 14.21 8.45
N GLY A 77 4.41 13.29 7.50
CA GLY A 77 5.45 12.28 7.40
C GLY A 77 6.10 12.27 6.02
N LYS A 78 7.11 11.43 5.88
CA LYS A 78 7.87 11.26 4.65
C LYS A 78 8.21 9.78 4.47
N LYS A 79 7.84 9.24 3.32
CA LYS A 79 8.27 7.92 2.85
C LYS A 79 9.44 8.11 1.88
N ARG A 80 10.32 7.13 1.81
CA ARG A 80 11.40 7.03 0.81
C ARG A 80 11.23 5.78 0.00
N LEU A 81 11.27 5.92 -1.32
CA LEU A 81 11.35 4.80 -2.24
C LEU A 81 12.69 4.09 -2.07
N GLY A 82 12.65 2.76 -2.05
CA GLY A 82 13.88 1.96 -2.11
C GLY A 82 14.60 2.14 -3.46
N GLU A 83 15.84 1.66 -3.54
CA GLU A 83 16.75 1.76 -4.70
C GLU A 83 16.08 1.51 -6.07
N TRP A 84 15.13 0.57 -6.11
CA TRP A 84 14.46 0.13 -7.34
C TRP A 84 13.05 0.69 -7.52
N GLY A 85 12.60 1.63 -6.69
CA GLY A 85 11.26 2.21 -6.76
C GLY A 85 10.12 1.19 -6.60
N THR A 86 10.41 0.01 -6.04
CA THR A 86 9.47 -1.13 -5.91
C THR A 86 9.05 -1.38 -4.47
N SER A 87 9.42 -0.50 -3.56
CA SER A 87 9.04 -0.52 -2.15
C SER A 87 9.28 0.86 -1.56
N TRP A 88 8.75 1.11 -0.38
CA TRP A 88 9.00 2.31 0.40
C TRP A 88 9.05 2.00 1.89
N HIS A 89 9.63 2.91 2.65
CA HIS A 89 9.58 2.92 4.12
C HIS A 89 9.42 4.36 4.61
N TYR A 90 8.85 4.55 5.80
CA TYR A 90 8.86 5.86 6.43
C TYR A 90 10.29 6.21 6.86
N VAL A 91 10.74 7.40 6.44
CA VAL A 91 11.99 8.03 6.92
C VAL A 91 11.69 9.18 7.88
N GLU A 92 10.42 9.57 8.00
CA GLU A 92 9.91 10.51 8.98
C GLU A 92 8.46 10.13 9.29
N HIS A 93 8.20 9.74 10.54
CA HIS A 93 6.87 9.32 10.96
C HIS A 93 5.94 10.53 11.21
N PRO A 94 4.64 10.44 10.86
CA PRO A 94 3.69 11.54 10.99
C PRO A 94 3.46 12.06 12.42
N VAL A 95 3.49 11.17 13.42
CA VAL A 95 3.27 11.47 14.84
C VAL A 95 4.62 11.58 15.52
N LYS A 96 4.92 12.76 16.09
CA LYS A 96 6.22 13.11 16.66
C LYS A 96 6.14 13.40 18.16
N SER A 97 4.92 13.53 18.69
CA SER A 97 4.66 13.94 20.06
C SER A 97 3.37 13.32 20.57
N ILE A 98 3.18 13.32 21.90
CA ILE A 98 1.92 12.88 22.53
C ILE A 98 0.74 13.72 22.05
N SER A 99 0.93 15.03 21.81
CA SER A 99 -0.13 15.92 21.31
C SER A 99 -0.65 15.52 19.93
N ASP A 100 0.20 14.92 19.09
CA ASP A 100 -0.16 14.46 17.75
C ASP A 100 -1.14 13.27 17.78
N LEU A 101 -1.21 12.52 18.90
CA LEU A 101 -2.10 11.37 19.05
C LEU A 101 -3.58 11.76 18.94
N ARG A 102 -3.96 12.95 19.39
CA ARG A 102 -5.33 13.45 19.24
C ARG A 102 -5.69 13.67 17.77
N ILE A 103 -4.74 14.18 16.98
CA ILE A 103 -4.90 14.38 15.53
C ILE A 103 -4.98 13.01 14.84
N LEU A 104 -4.13 12.06 15.23
CA LEU A 104 -4.17 10.68 14.72
C LEU A 104 -5.52 10.02 15.01
N GLU A 105 -6.02 10.12 16.25
CA GLU A 105 -7.31 9.58 16.66
C GLU A 105 -8.46 10.16 15.83
N CYS A 106 -8.46 11.49 15.60
CA CYS A 106 -9.46 12.14 14.76
C CYS A 106 -9.47 11.56 13.33
N MET A 107 -8.29 11.37 12.74
CA MET A 107 -8.15 10.76 11.41
C MET A 107 -8.62 9.30 11.39
N LEU A 108 -8.24 8.50 12.39
CA LEU A 108 -8.61 7.07 12.46
C LEU A 108 -10.12 6.89 12.66
N LYS A 109 -10.75 7.71 13.51
CA LYS A 109 -12.21 7.73 13.70
C LYS A 109 -12.97 8.13 12.43
N SER A 110 -12.32 8.84 11.52
CA SER A 110 -12.92 9.21 10.25
C SER A 110 -12.77 8.14 9.16
N THR A 111 -12.01 7.06 9.40
CA THR A 111 -11.74 6.03 8.39
C THR A 111 -12.90 5.06 8.24
N LYS A 112 -13.33 4.84 7.00
CA LYS A 112 -14.29 3.82 6.59
C LYS A 112 -13.60 2.83 5.65
N ALA A 113 -13.76 1.54 5.91
CA ALA A 113 -13.30 0.49 5.03
C ALA A 113 -14.46 -0.01 4.16
N ARG A 114 -14.22 -0.17 2.86
CA ARG A 114 -15.19 -0.76 1.92
C ARG A 114 -14.51 -1.75 1.00
N PHE A 115 -15.23 -2.81 0.62
CA PHE A 115 -14.73 -3.78 -0.34
C PHE A 115 -14.96 -3.29 -1.78
N ASP A 116 -13.94 -3.37 -2.62
CA ASP A 116 -13.98 -3.00 -4.04
C ASP A 116 -14.37 -4.21 -4.90
N TYR A 117 -15.67 -4.51 -4.93
CA TYR A 117 -16.21 -5.69 -5.63
C TYR A 117 -15.86 -5.72 -7.11
N GLU A 118 -15.88 -4.57 -7.80
CA GLU A 118 -15.58 -4.50 -9.23
C GLU A 118 -14.12 -4.92 -9.50
N PHE A 119 -13.19 -4.38 -8.72
CA PHE A 119 -11.77 -4.71 -8.85
C PHE A 119 -11.47 -6.16 -8.44
N TYR A 120 -12.15 -6.66 -7.43
CA TYR A 120 -12.09 -8.08 -7.06
C TYR A 120 -12.60 -8.97 -8.19
N LYS A 121 -13.75 -8.66 -8.81
CA LYS A 121 -14.33 -9.45 -9.90
C LYS A 121 -13.47 -9.43 -11.15
N GLU A 122 -12.86 -8.30 -11.48
CA GLU A 122 -11.89 -8.23 -12.57
C GLU A 122 -10.69 -9.17 -12.30
N ALA A 123 -10.15 -9.15 -11.09
CA ALA A 123 -9.05 -10.03 -10.69
C ALA A 123 -9.47 -11.51 -10.71
N GLU A 124 -10.63 -11.84 -10.14
CA GLU A 124 -11.20 -13.19 -10.12
C GLU A 124 -11.35 -13.76 -11.53
N ASN A 125 -11.90 -12.98 -12.46
CA ASN A 125 -12.05 -13.39 -13.85
C ASN A 125 -10.70 -13.66 -14.54
N LYS A 126 -9.68 -12.84 -14.27
CA LYS A 126 -8.33 -13.02 -14.85
C LYS A 126 -7.60 -14.23 -14.27
N VAL A 127 -7.72 -14.46 -12.95
CA VAL A 127 -7.18 -15.67 -12.32
C VAL A 127 -7.88 -16.91 -12.87
N GLY A 128 -9.21 -16.88 -12.96
CA GLY A 128 -10.02 -17.94 -13.54
C GLY A 128 -9.74 -19.28 -12.85
N ARG A 129 -9.40 -20.30 -13.64
CA ARG A 129 -9.17 -21.66 -13.13
C ARG A 129 -7.82 -21.86 -12.43
N ARG A 130 -6.97 -20.83 -12.35
CA ARG A 130 -5.62 -20.92 -11.77
C ARG A 130 -5.61 -20.91 -10.24
N GLY A 131 -6.74 -20.63 -9.60
CA GLY A 131 -6.88 -20.65 -8.15
C GLY A 131 -7.96 -19.69 -7.65
N VAL A 132 -7.95 -19.47 -6.34
CA VAL A 132 -8.82 -18.50 -5.67
C VAL A 132 -8.07 -17.20 -5.40
N ILE A 133 -8.79 -16.09 -5.39
CA ILE A 133 -8.23 -14.81 -5.02
C ILE A 133 -7.83 -14.82 -3.55
N GLN A 134 -6.54 -14.63 -3.29
CA GLN A 134 -6.02 -14.34 -1.95
C GLN A 134 -5.64 -12.87 -1.87
N PHE A 135 -5.79 -12.30 -0.68
CA PHE A 135 -5.32 -10.96 -0.36
C PHE A 135 -4.84 -10.92 1.09
N TYR A 136 -3.95 -9.99 1.40
CA TYR A 136 -3.58 -9.69 2.78
C TYR A 136 -4.50 -8.60 3.34
N TRP A 137 -4.78 -8.70 4.65
CA TRP A 137 -5.44 -7.64 5.40
C TRP A 137 -4.42 -6.59 5.85
N GLU A 138 -4.92 -5.41 6.22
CA GLU A 138 -4.09 -4.37 6.80
C GLU A 138 -3.41 -4.81 8.10
N ARG A 139 -2.31 -4.11 8.42
CA ARG A 139 -1.57 -4.33 9.66
C ARG A 139 -2.45 -4.05 10.88
N GLY A 140 -2.20 -4.80 11.95
CA GLY A 140 -2.87 -4.56 13.24
C GLY A 140 -2.56 -3.17 13.81
N PRO A 141 -3.42 -2.61 14.69
CA PRO A 141 -3.27 -1.23 15.17
C PRO A 141 -1.89 -0.92 15.76
N PHE A 142 -1.37 -1.80 16.62
CA PHE A 142 -0.04 -1.63 17.23
C PHE A 142 1.08 -1.65 16.19
N GLN A 143 1.01 -2.57 15.22
CA GLN A 143 1.98 -2.66 14.14
C GLN A 143 1.97 -1.40 13.26
N ARG A 144 0.81 -0.75 13.08
CA ARG A 144 0.70 0.52 12.35
C ARG A 144 1.31 1.69 13.13
N LEU A 145 1.24 1.70 14.46
CA LEU A 145 1.97 2.69 15.25
C LEU A 145 3.47 2.57 15.01
N LEU A 146 4.00 1.35 15.10
CA LEU A 146 5.43 1.06 14.90
C LEU A 146 5.92 1.39 13.48
N LEU A 147 5.17 0.99 12.44
CA LEU A 147 5.66 1.03 11.06
C LEU A 147 5.20 2.24 10.26
N GLU A 148 4.06 2.85 10.61
CA GLU A 148 3.43 3.89 9.80
C GLU A 148 3.40 5.22 10.54
N TYR A 149 2.84 5.25 11.75
CA TYR A 149 2.45 6.50 12.39
C TYR A 149 3.51 7.14 13.28
N MET A 150 4.20 6.35 14.10
CA MET A 150 5.04 6.87 15.20
C MET A 150 6.51 6.46 15.08
N GLY A 151 6.78 5.31 14.47
CA GLY A 151 8.10 4.70 14.55
C GLY A 151 8.24 3.88 15.83
N VAL A 152 9.27 3.03 15.89
CA VAL A 152 9.49 2.16 17.06
C VAL A 152 9.77 3.01 18.29
N GLU A 153 10.68 3.98 18.16
CA GLU A 153 11.23 4.80 19.23
C GLU A 153 10.18 5.67 19.94
N ASN A 154 9.14 6.11 19.23
CA ASN A 154 8.05 6.90 19.84
C ASN A 154 6.90 6.03 20.35
N THR A 155 6.86 4.74 19.98
CA THR A 155 5.77 3.83 20.37
C THR A 155 6.05 3.12 21.70
N VAL A 156 7.33 2.81 22.00
CA VAL A 156 7.75 2.03 23.17
C VAL A 156 8.36 2.87 24.29
#